data_AF-A0A8S1YMW8-F1
#
_entry.id   AF-A0A8S1YMW8-F1
#
_cell.length_a   1.000
_cell.length_b   1.000
_cell.length_c   1.000
_cell.angle_alpha   90.00
_cell.angle_beta   90.00
_cell.angle_gamma   90.00
#
_symmetry.space_group_name_H-M   'P 1'
#
loop_
_entity.id
_entity.type
_entity.pdbx_description
1 polymer ?
#
loop_
_entity_poly.entity_id
_entity_poly.type
_entity_poly.pdbx_seq_one_letter_code
_entity_poly.pdbx_strand_id
1 'polypeptide(L)'
;MLNRYEDAIIWLDKVLVINPKDINSLFYKGSCLQMLGRYEDSIIWLDKALAINSKDVNSLFYKGTCLRKLKRFNDSLKYLDQALSINPNHAFSLGAKGQLLEDQQKYEEAVLLYEKSLKKQPDDQWTINRKAFCENKLKL
;
A
#
# COMPACT_ATOMS: atom_id res chain seq x y z
N MET A 1 -12.71 0.92 -15.85
CA MET A 1 -11.64 1.67 -15.15
C MET A 1 -10.26 1.28 -15.62
N LEU A 2 -10.00 -0.01 -15.90
CA LEU A 2 -8.71 -0.50 -16.43
C LEU A 2 -8.14 0.42 -17.51
N ASN A 3 -8.88 0.63 -18.62
CA ASN A 3 -8.44 1.46 -19.76
C ASN A 3 -7.82 2.82 -19.37
N ARG A 4 -8.33 3.45 -18.29
CA ARG A 4 -7.82 4.77 -17.85
C ARG A 4 -6.43 4.67 -17.20
N TYR A 5 -6.11 3.55 -16.56
CA TYR A 5 -4.80 3.29 -15.97
C TYR A 5 -3.76 2.95 -17.05
N GLU A 6 -4.12 2.18 -18.09
CA GLU A 6 -3.21 2.01 -19.23
C GLU A 6 -2.96 3.34 -19.95
N ASP A 7 -4.00 4.13 -20.20
CA ASP A 7 -3.86 5.46 -20.81
C ASP A 7 -2.99 6.39 -19.95
N ALA A 8 -3.18 6.38 -18.62
CA ALA A 8 -2.36 7.15 -17.70
C ALA A 8 -0.87 6.74 -17.77
N ILE A 9 -0.57 5.44 -17.86
CA ILE A 9 0.80 4.94 -17.98
C ILE A 9 1.48 5.49 -19.23
N ILE A 10 0.78 5.58 -20.36
CA ILE A 10 1.33 6.14 -21.62
C ILE A 10 1.77 7.60 -21.41
N TRP A 11 0.94 8.41 -20.76
CA TRP A 11 1.28 9.81 -20.50
C TRP A 11 2.41 9.96 -19.49
N LEU A 12 2.41 9.15 -18.43
CA LEU A 12 3.50 9.10 -17.45
C LEU A 12 4.83 8.71 -18.11
N ASP A 13 4.81 7.79 -19.08
CA ASP A 13 6.00 7.42 -19.84
C ASP A 13 6.55 8.57 -20.67
N LYS A 14 5.69 9.37 -21.30
CA LYS A 14 6.14 10.59 -22.00
C LYS A 14 6.80 11.58 -21.04
N VAL A 15 6.26 11.76 -19.83
CA VAL A 15 6.89 12.61 -18.81
C VAL A 15 8.24 12.06 -18.39
N LEU A 16 8.35 10.75 -18.18
CA LEU A 16 9.57 10.09 -17.74
C LEU A 16 10.66 10.05 -18.82
N VAL A 17 10.31 10.15 -20.11
CA VAL A 17 11.28 10.40 -21.18
C VAL A 17 11.91 11.79 -21.06
N ILE A 18 11.11 12.80 -20.72
CA ILE A 18 11.57 14.20 -20.59
C ILE A 18 12.30 14.41 -19.25
N ASN A 19 11.74 13.90 -18.16
CA ASN A 19 12.29 13.97 -16.81
C ASN A 19 12.26 12.57 -16.14
N PRO A 20 13.33 11.78 -16.30
CA PRO A 20 13.40 10.42 -15.74
C PRO A 20 13.34 10.33 -14.21
N LYS A 21 13.57 11.45 -13.52
CA LYS A 21 13.61 11.54 -12.06
C LYS A 21 12.37 12.24 -11.48
N ASP A 22 11.32 12.45 -12.28
CA ASP A 22 10.07 12.98 -11.76
C ASP A 22 9.42 11.99 -10.79
N ILE A 23 9.55 12.25 -9.49
CA ILE A 23 9.11 11.34 -8.42
C ILE A 23 7.61 11.05 -8.51
N ASN A 24 6.81 12.09 -8.81
CA ASN A 24 5.37 11.95 -8.94
C ASN A 24 5.01 10.98 -10.07
N SER A 25 5.63 11.12 -11.24
CA SER A 25 5.35 10.24 -12.38
C SER A 25 5.80 8.80 -12.12
N LEU A 26 6.96 8.61 -11.48
CA LEU A 26 7.42 7.28 -11.05
C LEU A 26 6.42 6.62 -10.09
N PHE A 27 5.99 7.35 -9.06
CA PHE A 27 5.01 6.90 -8.08
C PHE A 27 3.65 6.57 -8.73
N TYR A 28 3.09 7.51 -9.51
CA TYR A 28 1.78 7.32 -10.14
C TYR A 28 1.79 6.17 -11.13
N LYS A 29 2.90 5.96 -11.85
CA LYS A 29 3.05 4.81 -12.74
C LYS A 29 3.02 3.50 -11.94
N GLY A 30 3.76 3.44 -10.83
CA GLY A 30 3.71 2.32 -9.89
C GLY A 30 2.30 2.06 -9.36
N SER A 31 1.58 3.11 -8.94
CA SER A 31 0.20 3.00 -8.45
C SER A 31 -0.77 2.48 -9.52
N CYS A 32 -0.69 2.98 -10.76
CA CYS A 32 -1.50 2.48 -11.88
C CYS A 32 -1.24 1.00 -12.15
N LEU A 33 0.03 0.58 -12.16
CA LEU A 33 0.39 -0.82 -12.35
C LEU A 33 -0.15 -1.72 -11.24
N GLN A 34 -0.17 -1.25 -9.99
CA GLN A 34 -0.82 -1.97 -8.90
C GLN A 34 -2.33 -2.13 -9.15
N MET A 35 -3.02 -1.07 -9.59
CA MET A 35 -4.46 -1.12 -9.89
C MET A 35 -4.77 -2.10 -11.03
N LEU A 36 -3.83 -2.29 -11.95
CA LEU A 36 -3.89 -3.28 -13.03
C LEU A 36 -3.48 -4.70 -12.59
N GLY A 37 -3.11 -4.91 -11.32
CA GLY A 37 -2.65 -6.20 -10.81
C GLY A 37 -1.22 -6.58 -11.21
N ARG A 38 -0.47 -5.67 -11.85
CA ARG A 38 0.93 -5.87 -12.26
C ARG A 38 1.87 -5.53 -11.11
N TYR A 39 1.88 -6.37 -10.10
CA TYR A 39 2.54 -6.08 -8.82
C TYR A 39 4.08 -6.05 -8.92
N GLU A 40 4.72 -6.96 -9.66
CA GLU A 40 6.19 -6.86 -9.84
C GLU A 40 6.60 -5.57 -10.56
N ASP A 41 5.90 -5.22 -11.64
CA ASP A 41 6.16 -3.98 -12.37
C ASP A 41 5.95 -2.75 -11.49
N SER A 42 4.87 -2.74 -10.71
CA SER A 42 4.58 -1.67 -9.76
C SER A 42 5.76 -1.45 -8.81
N ILE A 43 6.31 -2.53 -8.25
CA ILE A 43 7.46 -2.47 -7.32
C ILE A 43 8.67 -1.83 -7.99
N ILE A 44 8.98 -2.15 -9.26
CA ILE A 44 10.12 -1.56 -9.97
C ILE A 44 10.00 -0.04 -10.04
N TRP A 45 8.80 0.49 -10.32
CA TRP A 45 8.59 1.94 -10.43
C TRP A 45 8.56 2.63 -9.06
N LEU A 46 7.99 1.98 -8.06
CA LEU A 46 8.03 2.47 -6.68
C LEU A 46 9.47 2.50 -6.13
N ASP A 47 10.32 1.55 -6.54
CA ASP A 47 11.73 1.53 -6.15
C ASP A 47 12.53 2.67 -6.75
N LYS A 48 12.22 3.04 -7.99
CA LYS A 48 12.78 4.26 -8.60
C LYS A 48 12.33 5.51 -7.85
N ALA A 49 11.06 5.61 -7.45
CA ALA A 49 10.58 6.74 -6.66
C ALA A 49 11.28 6.80 -5.27
N LEU A 50 11.41 5.65 -4.59
CA LEU A 50 12.07 5.52 -3.29
C LEU A 50 13.58 5.74 -3.35
N ALA A 51 14.23 5.45 -4.48
CA ALA A 51 15.65 5.78 -4.68
C ALA A 51 15.90 7.30 -4.69
N ILE A 52 14.89 8.10 -5.06
CA ILE A 52 14.98 9.57 -5.05
C ILE A 52 14.49 10.12 -3.71
N ASN A 53 13.37 9.61 -3.18
CA ASN A 53 12.87 9.95 -1.84
C ASN A 53 12.54 8.69 -1.04
N SER A 54 13.51 8.23 -0.24
CA SER A 54 13.40 7.02 0.57
C SER A 54 12.40 7.12 1.73
N LYS A 55 11.90 8.32 2.02
CA LYS A 55 10.93 8.60 3.08
C LYS A 55 9.52 8.87 2.55
N ASP A 56 9.26 8.65 1.26
CA ASP A 56 7.92 8.81 0.71
C ASP A 56 6.96 7.74 1.25
N VAL A 57 6.08 8.15 2.17
CA VAL A 57 5.16 7.26 2.89
C VAL A 57 4.23 6.52 1.93
N ASN A 58 3.77 7.20 0.88
CA ASN A 58 2.89 6.60 -0.12
C ASN A 58 3.60 5.50 -0.90
N SER A 59 4.79 5.77 -1.45
CA SER A 59 5.56 4.76 -2.19
C SER A 59 5.89 3.54 -1.32
N LEU A 60 6.25 3.74 -0.05
CA LEU A 60 6.47 2.65 0.91
C LEU A 60 5.19 1.82 1.14
N PHE A 61 4.05 2.48 1.32
CA PHE A 61 2.74 1.84 1.48
C PHE A 61 2.33 1.02 0.24
N TYR A 62 2.42 1.61 -0.96
CA TYR A 62 2.09 0.95 -2.22
C TYR A 62 3.02 -0.25 -2.48
N LYS A 63 4.31 -0.14 -2.14
CA LYS A 63 5.27 -1.24 -2.27
C LYS A 63 4.92 -2.36 -1.30
N GLY A 64 4.67 -2.03 -0.03
CA GLY A 64 4.26 -2.98 1.00
C GLY A 64 3.00 -3.76 0.61
N THR A 65 2.00 -3.07 0.06
CA THR A 65 0.75 -3.71 -0.39
C THR A 65 0.95 -4.60 -1.63
N CYS A 66 1.79 -4.22 -2.59
CA CYS A 66 2.16 -5.09 -3.72
C CYS A 66 2.87 -6.36 -3.24
N LEU A 67 3.81 -6.24 -2.31
CA LEU A 67 4.55 -7.37 -1.74
C LEU A 67 3.61 -8.34 -1.01
N ARG A 68 2.61 -7.83 -0.28
CA ARG A 68 1.56 -8.68 0.35
C ARG A 68 0.76 -9.45 -0.70
N LYS A 69 0.36 -8.80 -1.80
CA LYS A 69 -0.36 -9.46 -2.90
C LYS A 69 0.46 -10.56 -3.57
N LEU A 70 1.78 -10.40 -3.61
CA LEU A 70 2.74 -11.40 -4.05
C LEU A 70 3.09 -12.44 -2.95
N LYS A 71 2.40 -12.44 -1.81
CA LYS A 71 2.65 -13.32 -0.64
C LYS A 71 4.06 -13.18 -0.04
N ARG A 72 4.77 -12.08 -0.30
CA ARG A 72 6.08 -11.74 0.27
C ARG A 72 5.88 -11.00 1.60
N PHE A 73 5.35 -11.71 2.58
CA PHE A 73 4.85 -11.12 3.83
C PHE A 73 5.93 -10.41 4.66
N ASN A 74 7.13 -10.98 4.78
CA ASN A 74 8.21 -10.36 5.54
C ASN A 74 8.68 -9.04 4.92
N ASP A 75 8.82 -8.99 3.59
CA ASP A 75 9.17 -7.76 2.88
C ASP A 75 8.05 -6.73 3.01
N SER A 76 6.78 -7.16 2.88
CA SER A 76 5.61 -6.29 3.07
C SER A 76 5.63 -5.62 4.44
N LEU A 77 5.85 -6.40 5.51
CA LEU A 77 5.92 -5.91 6.88
C LEU A 77 7.00 -4.84 7.01
N LYS A 78 8.20 -5.10 6.48
CA LYS A 78 9.33 -4.15 6.52
C LYS A 78 8.96 -2.78 5.94
N TYR A 79 8.35 -2.73 4.75
CA TYR A 79 8.01 -1.45 4.10
C TYR A 79 6.82 -0.76 4.77
N LEU A 80 5.83 -1.51 5.27
CA LEU A 80 4.72 -0.94 6.03
C LEU A 80 5.20 -0.36 7.37
N ASP A 81 6.12 -1.04 8.05
CA ASP A 81 6.75 -0.53 9.27
C ASP A 81 7.60 0.70 9.01
N GLN A 82 8.34 0.72 7.90
CA GLN A 82 9.06 1.92 7.49
C GLN A 82 8.10 3.09 7.25
N ALA A 83 6.99 2.89 6.55
CA ALA A 83 5.98 3.92 6.33
C ALA A 83 5.40 4.44 7.65
N LEU A 84 5.09 3.54 8.60
CA LEU A 84 4.57 3.89 9.92
C LEU A 84 5.61 4.51 10.85
N SER A 85 6.90 4.23 10.65
CA SER A 85 7.97 4.91 11.41
C SER A 85 8.10 6.39 11.00
N ILE A 86 7.83 6.69 9.74
CA ILE A 86 7.85 8.06 9.20
C ILE A 86 6.55 8.79 9.53
N ASN A 87 5.41 8.13 9.33
CA ASN A 87 4.10 8.65 9.70
C ASN A 87 3.29 7.59 10.49
N PRO A 88 3.36 7.62 11.84
CA PRO A 88 2.66 6.66 12.70
C PRO A 88 1.13 6.69 12.56
N ASN A 89 0.58 7.78 12.02
CA ASN A 89 -0.86 7.99 11.87
C ASN A 89 -1.34 7.77 10.44
N HIS A 90 -0.52 7.20 9.55
CA HIS A 90 -0.93 6.92 8.18
C HIS A 90 -1.96 5.79 8.14
N ALA A 91 -3.25 6.15 8.04
CA ALA A 91 -4.38 5.23 8.11
C ALA A 91 -4.26 4.05 7.13
N PHE A 92 -3.91 4.33 5.87
CA PHE A 92 -3.76 3.27 4.87
C PHE A 92 -2.64 2.28 5.20
N SER A 93 -1.51 2.73 5.75
CA SER A 93 -0.45 1.82 6.21
C SER A 93 -0.88 0.99 7.42
N LEU A 94 -1.61 1.59 8.37
CA LEU A 94 -2.17 0.86 9.52
C LEU A 94 -3.14 -0.24 9.04
N GLY A 95 -4.07 0.11 8.15
CA GLY A 95 -5.01 -0.83 7.56
C GLY A 95 -4.32 -1.93 6.73
N ALA A 96 -3.31 -1.60 5.93
CA ALA A 96 -2.55 -2.59 5.16
C ALA A 96 -1.74 -3.54 6.05
N LYS A 97 -1.15 -3.05 7.15
CA LYS A 97 -0.48 -3.90 8.13
C LYS A 97 -1.49 -4.77 8.89
N GLY A 98 -2.69 -4.27 9.17
CA GLY A 98 -3.82 -5.06 9.67
C GLY A 98 -4.17 -6.22 8.73
N GLN A 99 -4.27 -5.97 7.42
CA GLN A 99 -4.52 -7.03 6.42
C GLN A 99 -3.40 -8.07 6.37
N LEU A 100 -2.15 -7.63 6.51
CA LEU A 100 -1.02 -8.53 6.53
C LEU A 100 -1.08 -9.49 7.72
N LEU A 101 -1.52 -9.01 8.88
CA LEU A 101 -1.73 -9.83 10.08
C LEU A 101 -2.96 -10.73 9.95
N GLU A 102 -4.04 -10.25 9.32
CA GLU A 102 -5.20 -11.06 8.94
C GLU A 102 -4.81 -12.22 8.02
N ASP A 103 -3.96 -11.98 7.00
CA ASP A 103 -3.42 -13.03 6.11
C ASP A 103 -2.58 -14.07 6.88
N GLN A 104 -2.03 -13.69 8.04
CA GLN A 104 -1.29 -14.56 8.97
C GLN A 104 -2.15 -15.15 10.10
N GLN A 105 -3.47 -14.92 10.08
CA GLN A 105 -4.43 -15.35 11.11
C GLN A 105 -4.18 -14.74 12.50
N LYS A 106 -3.45 -13.63 12.58
CA LYS A 106 -3.19 -12.87 13.81
C LYS A 106 -4.29 -11.83 14.03
N TYR A 107 -5.49 -12.31 14.31
CA TYR A 107 -6.70 -11.49 14.28
C TYR A 107 -6.74 -10.43 15.38
N GLU A 108 -6.25 -10.72 16.59
CA GLU A 108 -6.19 -9.77 17.71
C GLU A 108 -5.32 -8.55 17.37
N GLU A 109 -4.12 -8.80 16.86
CA GLU A 109 -3.19 -7.74 16.46
C GLU A 109 -3.74 -6.93 15.27
N ALA A 110 -4.41 -7.60 14.31
CA ALA A 110 -5.05 -6.95 13.18
C ALA A 110 -6.15 -5.98 13.63
N VAL A 111 -7.02 -6.39 14.57
CA VAL A 111 -8.08 -5.53 15.13
C VAL A 111 -7.50 -4.26 15.73
N LEU A 112 -6.42 -4.35 16.52
CA LEU A 112 -5.77 -3.18 17.12
C LEU A 112 -5.25 -2.19 16.06
N LEU A 113 -4.75 -2.68 14.94
CA LEU A 113 -4.31 -1.82 13.83
C LEU A 113 -5.49 -1.18 13.09
N TYR A 114 -6.56 -1.93 12.86
CA TYR A 114 -7.78 -1.38 12.26
C TYR A 114 -8.41 -0.31 13.16
N GLU A 115 -8.43 -0.47 14.48
CA GLU A 115 -8.87 0.58 15.40
C GLU A 115 -8.02 1.84 15.32
N LYS A 116 -6.69 1.68 15.26
CA LYS A 116 -5.79 2.82 15.08
C LYS A 116 -6.04 3.53 13.74
N SER A 117 -6.31 2.77 12.67
CA SER A 117 -6.68 3.31 11.37
C SER A 117 -8.01 4.09 11.43
N LEU A 118 -9.05 3.51 12.03
CA LEU A 118 -10.37 4.13 12.17
C LEU A 118 -10.37 5.37 13.06
N LYS A 119 -9.48 5.45 14.06
CA LYS A 119 -9.28 6.71 14.80
C LYS A 119 -8.84 7.88 13.90
N LYS A 120 -8.28 7.60 12.72
CA LYS A 120 -7.85 8.61 11.74
C LYS A 120 -8.85 8.78 10.61
N GLN A 121 -9.50 7.71 10.20
CA GLN A 121 -10.56 7.72 9.19
C GLN A 121 -11.77 6.93 9.73
N PRO A 122 -12.62 7.54 10.56
CA PRO A 122 -13.73 6.85 11.22
C PRO A 122 -14.73 6.25 10.24
N ASP A 123 -14.91 6.87 9.08
CA ASP A 123 -15.91 6.50 8.08
C ASP A 123 -15.35 5.55 7.00
N ASP A 124 -14.14 5.00 7.17
CA ASP A 124 -13.60 4.02 6.23
C ASP A 124 -14.32 2.67 6.36
N GLN A 125 -15.40 2.54 5.57
CA GLN A 125 -16.22 1.33 5.50
C GLN A 125 -15.42 0.06 5.24
N TRP A 126 -14.34 0.16 4.45
CA TRP A 126 -13.51 -1.00 4.16
C TRP A 126 -12.78 -1.47 5.42
N THR A 127 -12.18 -0.57 6.20
CA THR A 127 -11.53 -0.91 7.47
C THR A 127 -12.54 -1.39 8.52
N ILE A 128 -13.72 -0.78 8.60
CA ILE A 128 -14.81 -1.24 9.50
C ILE A 128 -15.16 -2.71 9.23
N ASN A 129 -15.39 -3.04 7.96
CA ASN A 129 -15.74 -4.40 7.55
C ASN A 129 -14.64 -5.41 7.87
N ARG A 130 -13.37 -5.04 7.69
CA ARG A 130 -12.22 -5.90 8.02
C ARG A 130 -12.02 -6.10 9.50
N LYS A 131 -12.23 -5.05 10.30
CA LYS A 131 -12.24 -5.16 11.76
C LYS A 131 -13.33 -6.15 12.21
N ALA A 132 -14.56 -5.98 11.74
CA ALA A 132 -15.69 -6.84 12.08
C ALA A 132 -15.45 -8.31 11.67
N PHE A 133 -14.81 -8.54 10.52
CA PHE A 133 -14.41 -9.88 10.09
C PHE A 133 -13.43 -10.52 11.08
N CYS A 134 -12.39 -9.81 11.49
CA CYS A 134 -11.42 -10.32 12.46
C CYS A 134 -12.06 -10.58 13.83
N GLU A 135 -12.92 -9.67 14.32
CA GLU A 135 -13.65 -9.87 15.58
C GLU A 135 -14.59 -11.08 15.55
N ASN A 136 -15.17 -11.41 14.40
CA ASN A 136 -15.96 -12.63 14.23
C ASN A 136 -15.07 -13.89 14.36
N LYS A 137 -13.88 -13.87 13.72
CA LYS A 137 -12.91 -14.97 13.82
C LYS A 137 -12.41 -15.24 15.22
N LEU A 138 -12.36 -14.22 16.09
CA LEU A 138 -11.98 -14.36 17.50
C LEU A 138 -13.08 -14.97 18.39
N LYS A 139 -14.32 -15.06 17.90
CA LYS A 139 -15.46 -15.62 18.64
C LYS A 139 -15.74 -17.09 18.32
N LEU A 140 -15.03 -17.66 17.34
CA LEU A 140 -15.12 -19.05 16.91
C LEU A 140 -13.99 -19.87 17.54
#